data_AF-A0A7S4WAM0-F1
#
_entry.id   AF-A0A7S4WAM0-F1
#
_cell.length_a   1.000
_cell.length_b   1.000
_cell.length_c   1.000
_cell.angle_alpha   90.00
_cell.angle_beta   90.00
_cell.angle_gamma   90.00
#
_symmetry.space_group_name_H-M   'P 1'
#
loop_
_entity.id
_entity.type
_entity.pdbx_description
1 polymer ?
#
loop_
_entity_poly.entity_id
_entity_poly.type
_entity_poly.pdbx_seq_one_letter_code
_entity_poly.pdbx_strand_id
1 'polypeptide(L)'
;EADMNTRQKGTGEMPWLDVKFFSADLANFEPFLDVDANVATDAYMSQEEQMNYKYHINLGGSGGTAWSGTLSKLAMPGVLFHHETLTRDWFYDEIKPWVHYIPVKMDLSDLREKFEWAESHPDKAKAISEAASIFFKKMNSKEYMEELYFKYFAHYLGDMVNAYQPSLDGSETVEGIIEHYAANGMALEQLSSCDHKGCFADRYEKRHYSFGSYDVSL
;
A
#
# COMPACT_ATOMS: atom_id res chain seq x y z
N GLU A 1 30.35 5.74 -2.74
CA GLU A 1 30.91 6.79 -3.62
C GLU A 1 29.74 7.48 -4.31
N ALA A 2 29.58 8.79 -4.12
CA ALA A 2 28.60 9.56 -4.88
C ALA A 2 29.01 9.52 -6.36
N ASP A 3 28.04 9.24 -7.22
CA ASP A 3 28.27 9.01 -8.64
C ASP A 3 28.93 10.24 -9.28
N MET A 4 30.15 10.09 -9.80
CA MET A 4 30.96 11.20 -10.34
C MET A 4 30.30 11.89 -11.54
N ASN A 5 29.24 11.31 -12.11
CA ASN A 5 28.51 11.82 -13.26
C ASN A 5 27.61 13.04 -12.94
N THR A 6 27.22 13.29 -11.68
CA THR A 6 26.46 14.51 -11.33
C THR A 6 27.34 15.78 -11.26
N ARG A 7 28.67 15.64 -11.34
CA ARG A 7 29.60 16.78 -11.30
C ARG A 7 29.58 17.65 -12.57
N GLN A 8 28.90 17.24 -13.64
CA GLN A 8 29.09 17.85 -14.97
C GLN A 8 28.15 18.99 -15.39
N LYS A 9 27.17 19.43 -14.59
CA LYS A 9 26.36 20.60 -14.97
C LYS A 9 26.13 21.59 -13.82
N GLY A 10 27.01 22.60 -13.79
CA GLY A 10 26.70 23.97 -13.36
C GLY A 10 26.39 24.22 -11.89
N THR A 11 27.44 24.52 -11.10
CA THR A 11 27.52 25.39 -9.88
C THR A 11 28.59 24.88 -8.90
N GLY A 12 28.96 23.59 -8.97
CA GLY A 12 29.93 22.98 -8.05
C GLY A 12 29.36 22.66 -6.67
N GLU A 13 28.13 23.07 -6.37
CA GLU A 13 27.37 22.61 -5.21
C GLU A 13 26.68 21.28 -5.54
N MET A 14 26.83 20.29 -4.65
CA MET A 14 26.09 19.04 -4.75
C MET A 14 24.63 19.29 -4.35
N PRO A 15 23.66 18.59 -4.98
CA PRO A 15 22.28 18.66 -4.53
C PRO A 15 22.18 18.24 -3.06
N TRP A 16 21.24 18.82 -2.31
CA TRP A 16 21.04 18.48 -0.90
C TRP A 16 20.62 17.01 -0.69
N LEU A 17 20.13 16.37 -1.76
CA LEU A 17 19.71 14.98 -1.80
C LEU A 17 20.06 14.37 -3.16
N ASP A 18 20.73 13.22 -3.15
CA ASP A 18 21.03 12.39 -4.32
C ASP A 18 20.18 11.12 -4.23
N VAL A 19 19.12 11.01 -5.06
CA VAL A 19 18.17 9.88 -5.04
C VAL A 19 18.14 9.19 -6.39
N LYS A 20 18.13 7.85 -6.34
CA LYS A 20 17.81 6.99 -7.47
C LYS A 20 16.77 5.96 -7.05
N PHE A 21 15.85 5.64 -7.95
CA PHE A 21 14.88 4.56 -7.79
C PHE A 21 15.50 3.25 -8.24
N PHE A 22 15.47 2.25 -7.37
CA PHE A 22 15.95 0.92 -7.72
C PHE A 22 14.99 0.24 -8.70
N SER A 23 15.52 -0.34 -9.77
CA SER A 23 14.81 -1.28 -10.63
C SER A 23 15.73 -2.39 -11.08
N ALA A 24 15.27 -3.65 -10.98
CA ALA A 24 15.98 -4.79 -11.55
C ALA A 24 15.89 -4.84 -13.09
N ASP A 25 15.01 -4.03 -13.67
CA ASP A 25 14.84 -3.89 -15.11
C ASP A 25 14.80 -2.39 -15.45
N LEU A 26 15.97 -1.88 -15.87
CA LEU A 26 16.13 -0.48 -16.25
C LEU A 26 15.42 -0.15 -17.58
N ALA A 27 15.02 -1.14 -18.38
CA ALA A 27 14.30 -0.90 -19.63
C ALA A 27 12.95 -0.20 -19.38
N ASN A 28 12.30 -0.51 -18.24
CA ASN A 28 11.07 0.16 -17.82
C ASN A 28 11.25 1.65 -17.48
N PHE A 29 12.49 2.10 -17.32
CA PHE A 29 12.85 3.48 -17.00
C PHE A 29 13.50 4.21 -18.18
N GLU A 30 13.64 3.58 -19.36
CA GLU A 30 14.20 4.20 -20.57
C GLU A 30 13.66 5.61 -20.84
N PRO A 31 12.34 5.90 -20.76
CA PRO A 31 11.81 7.24 -20.98
C PRO A 31 12.31 8.30 -19.97
N PHE A 32 12.82 7.86 -18.81
CA PHE A 32 13.30 8.71 -17.72
C PHE A 32 14.83 8.77 -17.63
N LEU A 33 15.55 7.96 -18.42
CA LEU A 33 17.02 7.98 -18.47
C LEU A 33 17.57 9.23 -19.18
N ASP A 34 16.83 9.74 -20.17
CA ASP A 34 17.20 10.94 -20.94
C ASP A 34 16.90 12.27 -20.21
N VAL A 35 16.13 12.20 -19.12
CA VAL A 35 15.95 13.33 -18.22
C VAL A 35 17.20 13.38 -17.34
N ASP A 36 17.87 14.54 -17.26
CA ASP A 36 19.19 14.86 -16.66
C ASP A 36 19.38 14.46 -15.17
N ALA A 37 18.54 13.56 -14.64
CA ALA A 37 18.40 13.19 -13.25
C ALA A 37 18.85 11.76 -12.93
N ASN A 38 19.27 10.93 -13.91
CA ASN A 38 19.76 9.55 -13.68
C ASN A 38 18.91 8.81 -12.62
N VAL A 39 17.58 8.89 -12.78
CA VAL A 39 16.63 8.61 -11.70
C VAL A 39 16.51 7.13 -11.36
N ALA A 40 17.14 6.23 -12.12
CA ALA A 40 17.06 4.79 -11.90
C ALA A 40 18.44 4.16 -11.67
N THR A 41 18.50 3.10 -10.86
CA THR A 41 19.71 2.32 -10.62
C THR A 41 19.39 0.84 -10.45
N ASP A 42 20.29 -0.03 -10.90
CA ASP A 42 20.28 -1.47 -10.65
C ASP A 42 21.12 -1.86 -9.42
N ALA A 43 21.75 -0.88 -8.76
CA ALA A 43 22.53 -1.08 -7.54
C ALA A 43 21.61 -1.41 -6.37
N TYR A 44 21.34 -2.69 -6.18
CA TYR A 44 20.53 -3.21 -5.10
C TYR A 44 21.22 -3.03 -3.74
N MET A 45 20.43 -2.70 -2.72
CA MET A 45 20.85 -2.67 -1.33
C MET A 45 19.96 -3.62 -0.52
N SER A 46 20.55 -4.62 0.12
CA SER A 46 19.85 -5.53 1.02
C SER A 46 19.26 -4.80 2.22
N GLN A 47 18.29 -5.42 2.91
CA GLN A 47 17.77 -4.87 4.16
C GLN A 47 18.86 -4.75 5.24
N GLU A 48 19.84 -5.66 5.26
CA GLU A 48 20.98 -5.62 6.17
C GLU A 48 21.85 -4.39 5.96
N GLU A 49 22.14 -4.06 4.71
CA GLU A 49 22.87 -2.84 4.38
C GLU A 49 22.05 -1.59 4.75
N GLN A 50 20.75 -1.60 4.44
CA GLN A 50 19.84 -0.50 4.76
C GLN A 50 19.75 -0.23 6.27
N MET A 51 19.90 -1.23 7.15
CA MET A 51 19.89 -1.05 8.61
C MET A 51 21.02 -0.18 9.15
N ASN A 52 22.08 0.05 8.37
CA ASN A 52 23.21 0.89 8.79
C ASN A 52 22.96 2.39 8.62
N TYR A 53 21.81 2.78 8.07
CA TYR A 53 21.44 4.17 7.84
C TYR A 53 20.58 4.73 8.97
N LYS A 54 20.83 5.98 9.35
CA LYS A 54 20.10 6.67 10.42
C LYS A 54 18.66 7.03 10.04
N TYR A 55 18.42 7.21 8.74
CA TYR A 55 17.16 7.68 8.19
C TYR A 55 16.66 6.69 7.17
N HIS A 56 15.38 6.34 7.29
CA HIS A 56 14.68 5.50 6.34
C HIS A 56 13.49 6.26 5.79
N ILE A 57 13.21 6.11 4.50
CA ILE A 57 11.97 6.62 3.91
C ILE A 57 11.26 5.45 3.21
N ASN A 58 9.95 5.38 3.39
CA ASN A 58 9.10 4.48 2.60
C ASN A 58 8.19 5.35 1.75
N LEU A 59 8.30 5.26 0.43
CA LEU A 59 7.52 6.05 -0.52
C LEU A 59 6.31 5.25 -0.99
N GLY A 60 5.13 5.89 -1.00
CA GLY A 60 3.91 5.25 -1.46
C GLY A 60 3.84 5.12 -2.98
N GLY A 61 3.33 3.97 -3.43
CA GLY A 61 2.95 3.70 -4.82
C GLY A 61 1.44 3.81 -5.02
N SER A 62 0.88 3.03 -5.96
CA SER A 62 -0.56 3.02 -6.28
C SER A 62 -1.46 2.66 -5.10
N GLY A 63 -0.99 1.77 -4.21
CA GLY A 63 -1.67 1.41 -2.96
C GLY A 63 -1.22 2.22 -1.74
N GLY A 64 -0.41 3.26 -1.93
CA GLY A 64 0.35 3.94 -0.88
C GLY A 64 1.59 3.16 -0.47
N THR A 65 2.06 3.40 0.75
CA THR A 65 3.24 2.73 1.30
C THR A 65 2.88 1.32 1.75
N ALA A 66 3.47 0.31 1.11
CA ALA A 66 3.19 -1.10 1.41
C ALA A 66 3.47 -1.43 2.88
N TRP A 67 2.57 -2.21 3.50
CA TRP A 67 2.68 -2.68 4.88
C TRP A 67 4.06 -3.25 5.22
N SER A 68 4.61 -4.12 4.37
CA SER A 68 5.91 -4.77 4.60
C SER A 68 7.06 -3.75 4.61
N GLY A 69 7.00 -2.74 3.74
CA GLY A 69 7.96 -1.63 3.71
C GLY A 69 7.88 -0.79 4.99
N THR A 70 6.69 -0.38 5.40
CA THR A 70 6.52 0.48 6.58
C THR A 70 6.89 -0.26 7.86
N LEU A 71 6.40 -1.48 8.05
CA LEU A 71 6.69 -2.30 9.23
C LEU A 71 8.18 -2.65 9.32
N SER A 72 8.83 -3.05 8.21
CA SER A 72 10.27 -3.32 8.22
C SER A 72 11.06 -2.07 8.62
N LYS A 73 10.74 -0.89 8.07
CA LYS A 73 11.43 0.36 8.44
C LYS A 73 11.23 0.78 9.88
N LEU A 74 10.04 0.58 10.46
CA LEU A 74 9.78 0.82 11.88
C LEU A 74 10.59 -0.11 12.80
N ALA A 75 10.95 -1.30 12.31
CA ALA A 75 11.76 -2.26 13.05
C ALA A 75 13.27 -2.04 12.89
N MET A 76 13.71 -1.24 11.90
CA MET A 76 15.13 -0.92 11.69
C MET A 76 15.64 0.10 12.74
N PRO A 77 16.96 0.16 13.00
CA PRO A 77 17.52 1.09 14.00
C PRO A 77 17.38 2.59 13.64
N GLY A 78 17.23 2.93 12.36
CA GLY A 78 17.04 4.31 11.90
C GLY A 78 15.60 4.80 12.06
N VAL A 79 15.42 6.13 12.11
CA VAL A 79 14.07 6.72 12.18
C VAL A 79 13.40 6.69 10.81
N LEU A 80 12.13 6.29 10.78
CA LEU A 80 11.30 6.31 9.58
C LEU A 80 10.74 7.71 9.32
N PHE A 81 10.99 8.23 8.13
CA PHE A 81 10.25 9.28 7.46
C PHE A 81 9.11 8.62 6.68
N HIS A 82 7.90 8.70 7.21
CA HIS A 82 6.75 8.03 6.62
C HIS A 82 6.07 8.96 5.63
N HIS A 83 6.04 8.58 4.35
CA HIS A 83 5.25 9.26 3.33
C HIS A 83 3.76 8.99 3.59
N GLU A 84 3.04 9.99 4.10
CA GLU A 84 1.61 9.85 4.41
C GLU A 84 0.76 10.00 3.14
N THR A 85 0.24 8.86 2.67
CA THR A 85 -0.66 8.77 1.51
C THR A 85 -2.14 8.75 1.91
N LEU A 86 -3.06 8.84 0.93
CA LEU A 86 -4.51 8.77 1.18
C LEU A 86 -4.94 7.35 1.55
N THR A 87 -4.21 6.36 1.05
CA THR A 87 -4.43 4.96 1.38
C THR A 87 -3.80 4.63 2.74
N ARG A 88 -4.48 3.76 3.48
CA ARG A 88 -4.07 3.31 4.82
C ARG A 88 -4.07 1.79 4.85
N ASP A 89 -3.07 1.21 5.49
CA ASP A 89 -3.05 -0.20 5.84
C ASP A 89 -3.67 -0.43 7.24
N TRP A 90 -3.98 -1.69 7.54
CA TRP A 90 -4.69 -2.11 8.76
C TRP A 90 -4.04 -1.69 10.09
N PHE A 91 -2.70 -1.49 10.12
CA PHE A 91 -1.96 -1.15 11.34
C PHE A 91 -1.77 0.36 11.54
N TYR A 92 -2.26 1.21 10.64
CA TYR A 92 -1.96 2.65 10.68
C TYR A 92 -2.50 3.34 11.93
N ASP A 93 -3.56 2.80 12.53
CA ASP A 93 -4.13 3.33 13.78
C ASP A 93 -3.29 2.93 15.00
N GLU A 94 -2.39 1.96 14.85
CA GLU A 94 -1.45 1.52 15.89
C GLU A 94 -0.18 2.39 15.94
N ILE A 95 0.17 3.03 14.82
CA ILE A 95 1.34 3.91 14.71
C ILE A 95 0.94 5.39 14.77
N LYS A 96 1.83 6.25 15.29
CA LYS A 96 1.51 7.66 15.54
C LYS A 96 2.62 8.57 15.03
N PRO A 97 2.27 9.66 14.31
CA PRO A 97 3.24 10.64 13.86
C PRO A 97 3.93 11.27 15.07
N TRP A 98 5.23 11.53 14.94
CA TRP A 98 6.13 12.05 15.98
C TRP A 98 6.31 11.18 17.23
N VAL A 99 5.71 9.99 17.26
CA VAL A 99 5.93 8.99 18.31
C VAL A 99 6.72 7.81 17.74
N HIS A 100 6.25 7.25 16.62
CA HIS A 100 6.88 6.09 15.99
C HIS A 100 7.58 6.44 14.65
N TYR A 101 7.26 7.59 14.06
CA TYR A 101 7.83 8.01 12.77
C TYR A 101 7.76 9.54 12.61
N ILE A 102 8.52 10.08 11.66
CA ILE A 102 8.43 11.49 11.22
C ILE A 102 7.49 11.54 10.01
N PRO A 103 6.34 12.24 10.09
CA PRO A 103 5.42 12.34 8.96
C PRO A 103 5.99 13.23 7.85
N VAL A 104 5.83 12.80 6.61
CA VAL A 104 6.16 13.54 5.38
C VAL A 104 4.90 13.64 4.54
N LYS A 105 4.63 14.83 4.00
CA LYS A 105 3.47 15.07 3.14
C LYS A 105 3.52 14.24 1.87
N MET A 106 2.33 14.03 1.31
CA MET A 106 2.13 13.30 0.06
C MET A 106 2.91 13.85 -1.13
N ASP A 107 3.04 15.17 -1.21
CA ASP A 107 3.77 15.86 -2.28
C ASP A 107 5.27 15.99 -2.00
N LEU A 108 5.75 15.41 -0.88
CA LEU A 108 7.12 15.49 -0.38
C LEU A 108 7.64 16.93 -0.15
N SER A 109 6.76 17.93 -0.17
CA SER A 109 7.13 19.35 -0.10
C SER A 109 7.84 19.74 1.20
N ASP A 110 7.62 18.98 2.28
CA ASP A 110 8.23 19.17 3.58
C ASP A 110 9.39 18.22 3.88
N LEU A 111 9.77 17.32 2.95
CA LEU A 111 10.81 16.31 3.19
C LEU A 111 12.14 16.94 3.64
N ARG A 112 12.56 18.02 2.96
CA ARG A 112 13.80 18.74 3.31
C ARG A 112 13.73 19.36 4.70
N GLU A 113 12.62 20.01 5.03
CA GLU A 113 12.40 20.61 6.35
C GLU A 113 12.44 19.54 7.45
N LYS A 114 11.81 18.38 7.23
CA LYS A 114 11.83 17.26 8.19
C LYS A 114 13.22 16.68 8.36
N PHE A 115 13.99 16.58 7.27
CA PHE A 115 15.38 16.15 7.33
C PHE A 115 16.25 17.12 8.15
N GLU A 116 16.16 18.43 7.86
CA GLU A 116 16.88 19.48 8.60
C GLU A 116 16.47 19.52 10.08
N TRP A 117 15.20 19.25 10.39
CA TRP A 117 14.73 19.08 11.77
C TRP A 117 15.39 17.88 12.47
N ALA A 118 15.49 16.73 11.80
CA ALA A 118 16.10 15.54 12.37
C ALA A 118 17.60 15.71 12.61
N GLU A 119 18.30 16.34 11.67
CA GLU A 119 19.72 16.68 11.81
C GLU A 119 19.99 17.67 12.95
N SER A 120 19.09 18.64 13.17
CA SER A 120 19.19 19.59 14.30
C SER A 120 18.73 19.02 15.64
N HIS A 121 18.04 17.87 15.65
CA HIS A 121 17.51 17.22 16.85
C HIS A 121 17.79 15.70 16.88
N PRO A 122 19.06 15.28 16.81
CA PRO A 122 19.41 13.87 16.68
C PRO A 122 18.91 13.01 17.85
N ASP A 123 18.91 13.54 19.07
CA ASP A 123 18.40 12.82 20.25
C ASP A 123 16.88 12.59 20.19
N LYS A 124 16.12 13.55 19.64
CA LYS A 124 14.67 13.40 19.45
C LYS A 124 14.36 12.40 18.34
N ALA A 125 15.09 12.49 17.22
CA ALA A 125 14.96 11.55 16.11
C ALA A 125 15.27 10.11 16.57
N LYS A 126 16.33 9.94 17.38
CA LYS A 126 16.67 8.66 18.00
C LYS A 126 15.56 8.17 18.94
N ALA A 127 15.00 9.03 19.79
CA ALA A 127 13.91 8.65 20.68
C ALA A 127 12.66 8.16 19.92
N ILE A 128 12.34 8.77 18.77
CA ILE A 128 11.25 8.31 17.89
C ILE A 128 11.55 6.91 17.34
N SER A 129 12.77 6.66 16.85
CA SER A 129 13.19 5.33 16.39
C SER A 129 13.13 4.28 17.51
N GLU A 130 13.59 4.62 18.71
CA GLU A 130 13.55 3.72 19.87
C GLU A 130 12.12 3.41 20.29
N ALA A 131 11.22 4.40 20.28
CA ALA A 131 9.81 4.19 20.54
C ALA A 131 9.16 3.27 19.49
N ALA A 132 9.49 3.45 18.20
CA ALA A 132 9.07 2.54 17.13
C ALA A 132 9.55 1.11 17.36
N SER A 133 10.83 0.94 17.72
CA SER A 133 11.42 -0.37 18.02
C SER A 133 10.77 -1.05 19.22
N ILE A 134 10.44 -0.30 20.28
CA ILE A 134 9.71 -0.83 21.46
C ILE A 134 8.30 -1.25 21.06
N PHE A 135 7.60 -0.40 20.32
CA PHE A 135 6.27 -0.71 19.82
C PHE A 135 6.29 -1.96 18.94
N PHE A 136 7.26 -2.08 18.03
CA PHE A 136 7.35 -3.23 17.13
C PHE A 136 7.65 -4.54 17.86
N LYS A 137 8.47 -4.51 18.92
CA LYS A 137 8.67 -5.66 19.81
C LYS A 137 7.36 -6.10 20.48
N LYS A 138 6.55 -5.14 20.93
CA LYS A 138 5.20 -5.41 21.46
C LYS A 138 4.30 -5.97 20.36
N MET A 139 4.29 -5.35 19.19
CA MET A 139 3.47 -5.74 18.04
C MET A 139 3.78 -7.18 17.61
N ASN A 140 5.04 -7.59 17.64
CA ASN A 140 5.47 -8.94 17.29
C ASN A 140 5.24 -10.00 18.38
N SER A 141 4.67 -9.62 19.54
CA SER A 141 4.26 -10.59 20.56
C SER A 141 3.01 -11.34 20.13
N LYS A 142 2.88 -12.60 20.54
CA LYS A 142 1.70 -13.42 20.23
C LYS A 142 0.43 -12.75 20.78
N GLU A 143 0.52 -12.28 22.01
CA GLU A 143 -0.59 -11.69 22.75
C GLU A 143 -1.13 -10.46 22.02
N TYR A 144 -0.25 -9.54 21.61
CA TYR A 144 -0.69 -8.35 20.89
C TYR A 144 -1.16 -8.66 19.48
N MET A 145 -0.53 -9.61 18.77
CA MET A 145 -1.01 -10.03 17.44
C MET A 145 -2.41 -10.65 17.52
N GLU A 146 -2.72 -11.40 18.57
CA GLU A 146 -4.06 -11.93 18.81
C GLU A 146 -5.07 -10.80 19.05
N GLU A 147 -4.72 -9.80 19.86
CA GLU A 147 -5.55 -8.60 20.06
C GLU A 147 -5.84 -7.87 18.74
N LEU A 148 -4.81 -7.65 17.90
CA LEU A 148 -4.96 -7.01 16.59
C LEU A 148 -5.81 -7.86 15.63
N TYR A 149 -5.65 -9.19 15.67
CA TYR A 149 -6.47 -10.11 14.87
C TYR A 149 -7.96 -9.98 15.21
N PHE A 150 -8.33 -10.00 16.49
CA PHE A 150 -9.72 -9.83 16.90
C PHE A 150 -10.24 -8.42 16.58
N LYS A 151 -9.43 -7.39 16.79
CA LYS A 151 -9.78 -5.99 16.54
C LYS A 151 -10.09 -5.72 15.06
N TYR A 152 -9.25 -6.19 14.15
CA TYR A 152 -9.33 -5.80 12.73
C TYR A 152 -9.92 -6.86 11.81
N PHE A 153 -9.87 -8.15 12.19
CA PHE A 153 -10.23 -9.24 11.27
C PHE A 153 -11.35 -10.12 11.80
N ALA A 154 -11.22 -10.68 13.01
CA ALA A 154 -12.07 -11.79 13.44
C ALA A 154 -13.55 -11.44 13.49
N HIS A 155 -13.91 -10.28 14.05
CA HIS A 155 -15.31 -9.85 14.10
C HIS A 155 -15.85 -9.55 12.71
N TYR A 156 -15.17 -8.69 11.95
CA TYR A 156 -15.63 -8.25 10.64
C TYR A 156 -15.75 -9.40 9.63
N LEU A 157 -14.70 -10.21 9.50
CA LEU A 157 -14.69 -11.35 8.59
C LEU A 157 -15.55 -12.50 9.10
N GLY A 158 -15.55 -12.74 10.41
CA GLY A 158 -16.37 -13.78 11.04
C GLY A 158 -17.85 -13.53 10.84
N ASP A 159 -18.32 -12.30 10.99
CA ASP A 159 -19.72 -11.95 10.75
C ASP A 159 -20.11 -12.19 9.28
N MET A 160 -19.25 -11.84 8.33
CA MET A 160 -19.49 -12.11 6.91
C MET A 160 -19.53 -13.62 6.60
N VAL A 161 -18.63 -14.40 7.19
CA VAL A 161 -18.62 -15.87 7.05
C VAL A 161 -19.86 -16.49 7.67
N ASN A 162 -20.29 -16.03 8.85
CA ASN A 162 -21.47 -16.57 9.52
C ASN A 162 -22.78 -16.17 8.84
N ALA A 163 -22.81 -14.98 8.21
CA ALA A 163 -23.93 -14.53 7.39
C ALA A 163 -24.05 -15.33 6.08
N TYR A 164 -22.98 -15.99 5.64
CA TYR A 164 -23.02 -16.85 4.47
C TYR A 164 -23.83 -18.12 4.75
N GLN A 165 -25.01 -18.21 4.13
CA GLN A 165 -25.96 -19.32 4.23
C GLN A 165 -26.20 -19.93 2.84
N PRO A 166 -25.27 -20.73 2.28
CA PRO A 166 -25.53 -21.47 1.05
C PRO A 166 -26.55 -22.59 1.35
N SER A 167 -27.40 -22.99 0.39
CA SER A 167 -28.10 -24.27 0.58
C SER A 167 -27.08 -25.41 0.63
N LEU A 168 -27.05 -26.09 1.78
CA LEU A 168 -26.02 -27.07 2.10
C LEU A 168 -26.30 -28.47 1.51
N ASP A 169 -27.38 -28.66 0.75
CA ASP A 169 -27.73 -29.96 0.18
C ASP A 169 -27.66 -30.00 -1.36
N GLY A 170 -27.29 -28.89 -2.01
CA GLY A 170 -27.24 -28.80 -3.47
C GLY A 170 -28.61 -28.99 -4.14
N SER A 171 -29.70 -28.83 -3.40
CA SER A 171 -31.07 -28.96 -3.90
C SER A 171 -31.66 -27.65 -4.43
N GLU A 172 -30.99 -26.51 -4.22
CA GLU A 172 -31.45 -25.22 -4.75
C GLU A 172 -31.44 -25.25 -6.27
N THR A 173 -32.63 -25.12 -6.86
CA THR A 173 -32.78 -24.77 -8.26
C THR A 173 -32.56 -23.26 -8.44
N VAL A 174 -32.28 -22.83 -9.67
CA VAL A 174 -32.16 -21.40 -10.00
C VAL A 174 -33.42 -20.64 -9.58
N GLU A 175 -34.59 -21.26 -9.71
CA GLU A 175 -35.87 -20.72 -9.26
C GLU A 175 -35.92 -20.55 -7.74
N GLY A 176 -35.46 -21.53 -6.97
CA GLY A 176 -35.41 -21.44 -5.50
C GLY A 176 -34.52 -20.30 -5.01
N ILE A 177 -33.39 -20.06 -5.69
CA ILE A 177 -32.51 -18.92 -5.39
C ILE A 177 -33.24 -17.60 -5.70
N ILE A 178 -33.91 -17.50 -6.85
CA ILE A 178 -34.67 -16.29 -7.23
C ILE A 178 -35.77 -15.99 -6.20
N GLU A 179 -36.53 -17.00 -5.78
CA GLU A 179 -37.59 -16.88 -4.78
C GLU A 179 -37.06 -16.45 -3.41
N HIS A 180 -35.96 -17.05 -2.95
CA HIS A 180 -35.31 -16.70 -1.68
C HIS A 180 -34.90 -15.23 -1.64
N TYR A 181 -34.22 -14.74 -2.68
CA TYR A 181 -33.76 -13.35 -2.74
C TYR A 181 -34.94 -12.38 -2.89
N ALA A 182 -35.97 -12.73 -3.68
CA ALA A 182 -37.18 -11.92 -3.83
C ALA A 182 -37.91 -11.76 -2.49
N ALA A 183 -38.02 -12.83 -1.69
CA ALA A 183 -38.61 -12.80 -0.35
C ALA A 183 -37.83 -11.91 0.64
N ASN A 184 -36.53 -11.72 0.40
CA ASN A 184 -35.65 -10.85 1.20
C ASN A 184 -35.46 -9.45 0.58
N GLY A 185 -36.33 -9.04 -0.35
CA GLY A 185 -36.33 -7.69 -0.91
C GLY A 185 -35.36 -7.45 -2.06
N MET A 186 -34.73 -8.50 -2.61
CA MET A 186 -33.88 -8.45 -3.79
C MET A 186 -34.48 -9.29 -4.92
N ALA A 187 -35.21 -8.66 -5.83
CA ALA A 187 -35.72 -9.35 -7.01
C ALA A 187 -34.58 -9.68 -7.99
N LEU A 188 -34.32 -10.98 -8.20
CA LEU A 188 -33.40 -11.49 -9.21
C LEU A 188 -34.20 -11.91 -10.46
N GLU A 189 -33.63 -11.66 -11.64
CA GLU A 189 -34.20 -12.07 -12.93
C GLU A 189 -33.22 -13.00 -13.64
N GLN A 190 -33.69 -14.17 -14.08
CA GLN A 190 -32.86 -15.08 -14.87
C GLN A 190 -32.75 -14.56 -16.30
N LEU A 191 -31.54 -14.18 -16.71
CA LEU A 191 -31.27 -13.62 -18.04
C LEU A 191 -30.86 -14.70 -19.07
N SER A 192 -30.41 -15.86 -18.61
CA SER A 192 -30.04 -16.97 -19.47
C SER A 192 -30.21 -18.34 -18.80
N SER A 193 -30.45 -19.34 -19.62
CA SER A 193 -30.55 -20.75 -19.24
C SER A 193 -29.69 -21.59 -20.18
N CYS A 194 -29.11 -22.68 -19.67
CA CYS A 194 -28.27 -23.57 -20.44
C CYS A 194 -28.77 -25.00 -20.32
N ASP A 195 -28.71 -25.75 -21.42
CA ASP A 195 -28.90 -27.19 -21.46
C ASP A 195 -27.76 -27.89 -22.22
N HIS A 196 -27.88 -29.21 -22.42
CA HIS A 196 -26.90 -30.01 -23.16
C HIS A 196 -26.78 -29.66 -24.66
N LYS A 197 -27.67 -28.81 -25.19
CA LYS A 197 -27.69 -28.37 -26.59
C LYS A 197 -27.18 -26.93 -26.76
N GLY A 198 -27.04 -26.18 -25.68
CA GLY A 198 -26.48 -24.82 -25.69
C GLY A 198 -27.09 -23.92 -24.62
N CYS A 199 -26.71 -22.65 -24.63
CA CYS A 199 -27.27 -21.62 -23.75
C CYS A 199 -28.14 -20.65 -24.53
N PHE A 200 -29.28 -20.28 -23.95
CA PHE A 200 -30.25 -19.34 -24.51
C PHE A 200 -30.44 -18.19 -23.53
N ALA A 201 -30.39 -16.95 -24.02
CA ALA A 201 -30.64 -15.76 -23.21
C ALA A 201 -32.02 -15.19 -23.57
N ASP A 202 -32.98 -15.27 -22.66
CA ASP A 202 -34.29 -14.64 -22.85
C ASP A 202 -34.18 -13.17 -22.46
N ARG A 203 -34.23 -12.31 -23.49
CA ARG A 203 -34.11 -10.85 -23.42
C ARG A 203 -32.76 -10.31 -22.93
N TYR A 204 -31.76 -10.42 -23.80
CA TYR A 204 -30.73 -9.40 -23.84
C TYR A 204 -31.28 -8.11 -24.50
N GLU A 205 -32.16 -7.37 -23.81
CA GLU A 205 -32.29 -5.96 -24.15
C GLU A 205 -30.94 -5.32 -23.82
N LYS A 206 -30.26 -4.74 -24.82
CA LYS A 206 -29.12 -3.85 -24.60
C LYS A 206 -29.61 -2.71 -23.69
N ARG A 207 -29.55 -2.90 -22.37
CA ARG A 207 -29.54 -1.76 -21.46
C ARG A 207 -28.23 -1.05 -21.75
N HIS A 208 -28.32 0.05 -22.50
CA HIS A 208 -27.26 1.04 -22.57
C HIS A 208 -27.06 1.57 -21.16
N TYR A 209 -26.19 0.92 -20.39
CA TYR A 209 -25.58 1.58 -19.25
C TYR A 209 -24.63 2.61 -19.85
N SER A 210 -25.03 3.88 -19.86
CA SER A 210 -24.05 4.96 -19.96
C SER A 210 -23.30 4.97 -18.64
N PHE A 211 -22.27 4.14 -18.52
CA PHE A 211 -21.19 4.50 -17.60
C PHE A 211 -20.62 5.80 -18.15
N GLY A 212 -20.65 6.85 -17.33
CA GLY A 212 -20.07 8.14 -17.67
C GLY A 212 -18.69 7.91 -18.28
N SER A 213 -18.45 8.55 -19.41
CA SER A 213 -17.20 8.49 -20.15
C SER A 213 -16.05 8.90 -19.24
N TYR A 214 -15.35 7.93 -18.66
CA TYR A 214 -13.98 8.12 -18.23
C TYR A 214 -13.11 7.55 -19.34
N ASP A 215 -12.53 8.47 -20.10
CA ASP A 215 -11.52 8.20 -21.10
C ASP A 215 -10.28 7.69 -20.37
N VAL A 216 -10.02 6.39 -20.46
CA VAL A 216 -8.74 5.81 -20.05
C VAL A 216 -8.09 5.31 -21.32
N SER A 217 -7.37 6.22 -21.97
CA SER A 217 -6.44 5.91 -23.03
C SER A 217 -5.25 5.15 -22.45
N LEU A 218 -5.12 3.87 -22.84
CA LEU A 218 -3.85 3.14 -22.82
C LEU A 218 -3.05 3.50 -24.07
#